data_AF-A0A2W1ADF3-F1
#
_entry.id   AF-A0A2W1ADF3-F1
#
_cell.length_a   1.000
_cell.length_b   1.000
_cell.length_c   1.000
_cell.angle_alpha   90.00
_cell.angle_beta   90.00
_cell.angle_gamma   90.00
#
_symmetry.space_group_name_H-M   'P 1'
#
loop_
_entity.id
_entity.type
_entity.pdbx_description
1 polymer ?
#
loop_
_entity_poly.entity_id
_entity_poly.type
_entity_poly.pdbx_seq_one_letter_code
_entity_poly.pdbx_strand_id
1 'polypeptide(L)'
;MRAAIRSRRLLWLLLGIAIIASLAVAGEIRGSQAGAQAPLVHSQDLPPGPSLVGWVGLPTTSTAILAAHPEINAIWWLDPADDAWILDAPALPPVLRPTIPFDRGDGFLAIVGRANRLHQPLQIVSAGAACPPNPSPTASDGPPAITITTPLAGSALGAPLTITSLAGTFEANVQARLLVDGAEIAFTFGTAAEAFVLSPYTLELPFSVAAPTPACLQAFTDDARDGARILIVQIPLILVP
;
A
#
# COMPACT_ATOMS: atom_id res chain seq x y z
N MET A 1 7.46 -20.87 -51.00
CA MET A 1 7.67 -19.66 -50.17
C MET A 1 6.74 -19.69 -48.96
N ARG A 2 7.13 -20.33 -47.85
CA ARG A 2 6.45 -20.28 -46.52
C ARG A 2 7.30 -21.07 -45.50
N ALA A 3 8.47 -20.54 -45.15
CA ALA A 3 9.33 -21.10 -44.09
C ALA A 3 10.35 -20.04 -43.64
N ALA A 4 9.91 -18.99 -42.93
CA ALA A 4 10.84 -17.97 -42.40
C ALA A 4 10.37 -17.22 -41.14
N ILE A 5 9.26 -17.60 -40.49
CA ILE A 5 8.68 -16.79 -39.40
C ILE A 5 8.80 -17.43 -38.00
N ARG A 6 9.26 -18.68 -37.87
CA ARG A 6 9.33 -19.36 -36.55
C ARG A 6 10.63 -19.15 -35.76
N SER A 7 11.68 -18.54 -36.31
CA SER A 7 12.99 -18.44 -35.62
C SER A 7 13.15 -17.24 -34.69
N ARG A 8 12.26 -16.23 -34.73
CA ARG A 8 12.39 -15.05 -33.87
C ARG A 8 12.00 -15.30 -32.41
N ARG A 9 11.06 -16.21 -32.10
CA ARG A 9 10.64 -16.49 -30.71
C ARG A 9 11.70 -17.25 -29.89
N LEU A 10 12.58 -18.02 -30.52
CA LEU A 10 13.58 -18.84 -29.80
C LEU A 10 14.82 -18.04 -29.39
N LEU A 11 15.19 -17.00 -30.16
CA LEU A 11 16.36 -16.17 -29.87
C LEU A 11 16.12 -15.24 -28.65
N TRP A 12 14.87 -14.82 -28.43
CA TRP A 12 14.49 -14.01 -27.26
C TRP A 12 14.37 -14.84 -25.97
N LEU A 13 13.96 -16.12 -26.06
CA LEU A 13 13.93 -17.01 -24.90
C LEU A 13 15.34 -17.29 -24.35
N LEU A 14 16.33 -17.43 -25.25
CA LEU A 14 17.73 -17.69 -24.85
C LEU A 14 18.42 -16.46 -24.25
N LEU A 15 18.02 -15.24 -24.64
CA LEU A 15 18.51 -14.02 -23.99
C LEU A 15 17.87 -13.81 -22.59
N GLY A 16 16.60 -14.21 -22.42
CA GLY A 16 15.91 -14.15 -21.12
C GLY A 16 16.45 -15.15 -20.09
N ILE A 17 16.85 -16.35 -20.51
CA ILE A 17 17.33 -17.40 -19.59
C ILE A 17 18.75 -17.09 -19.06
N ALA A 18 19.59 -16.37 -19.81
CA ALA A 18 20.94 -16.02 -19.36
C ALA A 18 20.96 -14.93 -18.27
N ILE A 19 19.90 -14.13 -18.13
CA ILE A 19 19.83 -13.01 -17.18
C ILE A 19 19.42 -13.47 -15.75
N ILE A 20 18.84 -14.66 -15.61
CA ILE A 20 18.35 -15.18 -14.31
C ILE A 20 19.49 -15.70 -13.41
N ALA A 21 20.69 -15.95 -13.95
CA ALA A 21 21.77 -16.61 -13.22
C ALA A 21 22.65 -15.69 -12.32
N SER A 22 22.27 -14.44 -12.08
CA SER A 22 23.04 -13.52 -11.20
C SER A 22 22.13 -12.64 -10.34
N LEU A 23 21.29 -13.27 -9.52
CA LEU A 23 20.57 -12.58 -8.45
C LEU A 23 21.48 -12.48 -7.22
N ALA A 24 22.13 -11.33 -7.05
CA ALA A 24 22.79 -11.00 -5.80
C ALA A 24 21.75 -10.73 -4.71
N VAL A 25 22.00 -11.25 -3.51
CA VAL A 25 21.17 -11.13 -2.30
C VAL A 25 20.89 -9.65 -1.99
N ALA A 26 19.61 -9.30 -1.87
CA ALA A 26 19.12 -7.95 -1.59
C ALA A 26 19.53 -7.46 -0.19
N GLY A 27 19.81 -6.15 -0.10
CA GLY A 27 20.39 -5.48 1.07
C GLY A 27 19.49 -5.39 2.31
N GLU A 28 20.16 -5.19 3.44
CA GLU A 28 19.62 -5.06 4.80
C GLU A 28 18.98 -3.67 5.02
N ILE A 29 17.70 -3.62 5.42
CA ILE A 29 17.03 -2.36 5.81
C ILE A 29 17.46 -2.01 7.25
N ARG A 30 18.35 -1.02 7.41
CA ARG A 30 18.71 -0.47 8.73
C ARG A 30 17.89 0.77 9.03
N GLY A 31 16.93 0.65 9.96
CA GLY A 31 16.23 1.80 10.53
C GLY A 31 17.04 2.42 11.66
N SER A 32 17.56 3.63 11.47
CA SER A 32 18.07 4.46 12.56
C SER A 32 16.98 5.42 13.02
N GLN A 33 16.70 5.46 14.33
CA GLN A 33 15.83 6.48 14.91
C GLN A 33 16.61 7.79 15.05
N ALA A 34 16.20 8.82 14.32
CA ALA A 34 16.66 10.18 14.54
C ALA A 34 15.49 11.16 14.38
N GLY A 35 15.35 12.06 15.36
CA GLY A 35 14.36 13.14 15.36
C GLY A 35 14.60 14.13 14.21
N ALA A 36 13.51 14.82 13.86
CA ALA A 36 13.29 15.56 12.60
C ALA A 36 13.23 14.61 11.38
N GLN A 37 12.01 14.23 10.99
CA GLN A 37 11.68 13.24 9.96
C GLN A 37 12.28 13.62 8.59
N ALA A 38 13.54 13.26 8.36
CA ALA A 38 14.04 13.12 7.01
C ALA A 38 13.11 12.15 6.26
N PRO A 39 12.79 12.40 4.97
CA PRO A 39 11.99 11.47 4.20
C PRO A 39 12.63 10.09 4.28
N LEU A 40 11.82 9.09 4.61
CA LEU A 40 12.30 7.72 4.66
C LEU A 40 12.66 7.33 3.22
N VAL A 41 13.89 6.91 2.97
CA VAL A 41 14.38 6.54 1.65
C VAL A 41 14.85 5.09 1.70
N HIS A 42 14.31 4.25 0.84
CA HIS A 42 14.90 2.94 0.56
C HIS A 42 15.99 3.12 -0.49
N SER A 43 17.16 2.51 -0.29
CA SER A 43 18.25 2.57 -1.26
C SER A 43 18.63 1.18 -1.73
N GLN A 44 18.73 1.00 -3.04
CA GLN A 44 19.19 -0.25 -3.65
C GLN A 44 20.44 0.02 -4.48
N ASP A 45 21.52 -0.73 -4.22
CA ASP A 45 22.73 -0.68 -5.03
C ASP A 45 22.52 -1.47 -6.33
N LEU A 46 22.82 -0.83 -7.46
CA LEU A 46 22.70 -1.40 -8.79
C LEU A 46 24.10 -1.54 -9.41
N PRO A 47 24.61 -2.77 -9.61
CA PRO A 47 25.86 -2.96 -10.34
C PRO A 47 25.72 -2.55 -11.82
N PRO A 48 26.84 -2.32 -12.52
CA PRO A 48 26.81 -2.16 -13.98
C PRO A 48 26.17 -3.39 -14.65
N GLY A 49 25.30 -3.15 -15.62
CA GLY A 49 24.57 -4.20 -16.34
C GLY A 49 23.09 -4.32 -15.91
N PRO A 50 22.47 -5.48 -16.14
CA PRO A 50 21.07 -5.73 -15.80
C PRO A 50 20.88 -5.94 -14.31
N SER A 51 19.90 -5.27 -13.71
CA SER A 51 19.50 -5.44 -12.31
C SER A 51 17.97 -5.50 -12.21
N LEU A 52 17.45 -6.52 -11.53
CA LEU A 52 16.03 -6.58 -11.18
C LEU A 52 15.78 -5.66 -9.98
N VAL A 53 14.82 -4.75 -10.13
CA VAL A 53 14.48 -3.74 -9.14
C VAL A 53 13.03 -3.95 -8.72
N GLY A 54 12.81 -4.08 -7.41
CA GLY A 54 11.48 -3.94 -6.82
C GLY A 54 11.25 -2.48 -6.44
N TRP A 55 10.14 -1.90 -6.89
CA TRP A 55 9.75 -0.55 -6.54
C TRP A 55 8.94 -0.55 -5.24
N VAL A 56 9.54 -0.02 -4.17
CA VAL A 56 8.85 0.15 -2.87
C VAL A 56 8.53 1.61 -2.57
N GLY A 57 8.92 2.52 -3.47
CA GLY A 57 8.73 3.96 -3.36
C GLY A 57 7.30 4.45 -3.59
N LEU A 58 7.17 5.76 -3.66
CA LEU A 58 6.00 6.48 -4.14
C LEU A 58 5.63 6.11 -5.59
N PRO A 59 4.34 6.12 -5.97
CA PRO A 59 3.95 6.02 -7.38
C PRO A 59 4.74 7.00 -8.24
N THR A 60 5.30 6.50 -9.35
CA THR A 60 6.19 7.26 -10.23
C THR A 60 6.03 6.82 -11.68
N THR A 61 6.90 7.32 -12.56
CA THR A 61 6.98 6.88 -13.95
C THR A 61 8.40 6.53 -14.36
N SER A 62 8.56 5.70 -15.39
CA SER A 62 9.86 5.43 -16.02
C SER A 62 10.61 6.71 -16.40
N THR A 63 9.90 7.72 -16.91
CA THR A 63 10.48 9.01 -17.27
C THR A 63 11.04 9.75 -16.06
N ALA A 64 10.33 9.76 -14.94
CA ALA A 64 10.81 10.38 -13.70
C ALA A 64 12.02 9.64 -13.11
N ILE A 65 12.00 8.31 -13.12
CA ILE A 65 13.15 7.49 -12.68
C ILE A 65 14.38 7.78 -13.54
N LEU A 66 14.25 7.73 -14.86
CA LEU A 66 15.37 8.00 -15.79
C LEU A 66 15.91 9.42 -15.68
N ALA A 67 15.04 10.41 -15.38
CA ALA A 67 15.47 11.78 -15.15
C ALA A 67 16.24 11.94 -13.82
N ALA A 68 15.82 11.24 -12.77
CA ALA A 68 16.49 11.27 -11.47
C ALA A 68 17.80 10.44 -11.45
N HIS A 69 17.90 9.45 -12.33
CA HIS A 69 19.00 8.48 -12.37
C HIS A 69 19.60 8.35 -13.78
N PRO A 70 20.41 9.34 -14.21
CA PRO A 70 20.93 9.40 -15.59
C PRO A 70 21.88 8.26 -15.97
N GLU A 71 22.34 7.48 -14.99
CA GLU A 71 23.13 6.27 -15.19
C GLU A 71 22.31 5.02 -15.56
N ILE A 72 20.98 5.08 -15.41
CA ILE A 72 20.07 4.05 -15.94
C ILE A 72 19.87 4.32 -17.44
N ASN A 73 20.36 3.40 -18.26
CA ASN A 73 20.31 3.50 -19.72
C ASN A 73 18.98 3.05 -20.30
N ALA A 74 18.29 2.14 -19.61
CA ALA A 74 17.02 1.58 -20.04
C ALA A 74 16.27 0.96 -18.87
N ILE A 75 14.94 1.00 -18.95
CA ILE A 75 14.00 0.31 -18.07
C ILE A 75 13.15 -0.61 -18.95
N TRP A 76 13.11 -1.89 -18.58
CA TRP A 76 12.22 -2.89 -19.15
C TRP A 76 11.18 -3.25 -18.09
N TRP A 77 9.91 -3.22 -18.47
CA TRP A 77 8.80 -3.60 -17.61
C TRP A 77 7.91 -4.61 -18.34
N LEU A 78 7.43 -5.61 -17.61
CA LEU A 78 6.47 -6.57 -18.13
C LEU A 78 5.07 -6.07 -17.80
N ASP A 79 4.34 -5.64 -18.83
CA ASP A 79 2.97 -5.20 -18.67
C ASP A 79 2.07 -6.39 -18.31
N PRO A 80 1.48 -6.42 -17.11
CA PRO A 80 0.62 -7.52 -16.71
C PRO A 80 -0.71 -7.56 -17.47
N ALA A 81 -1.14 -6.46 -18.10
CA ALA A 81 -2.37 -6.42 -18.89
C ALA A 81 -2.19 -7.13 -20.24
N ASP A 82 -1.04 -6.92 -20.88
CA ASP A 82 -0.77 -7.39 -22.25
C ASP A 82 0.26 -8.54 -22.33
N ASP A 83 0.84 -8.96 -21.20
CA ASP A 83 1.95 -9.93 -21.12
C ASP A 83 3.10 -9.56 -22.06
N ALA A 84 3.39 -8.27 -22.15
CA ALA A 84 4.31 -7.69 -23.12
C ALA A 84 5.41 -6.88 -22.43
N TRP A 85 6.64 -7.02 -22.92
CA TRP A 85 7.75 -6.21 -22.45
C TRP A 85 7.73 -4.83 -23.10
N ILE A 86 7.65 -3.79 -22.25
CA ILE A 86 7.73 -2.38 -22.63
C ILE A 86 9.12 -1.86 -22.28
N LEU A 87 9.71 -1.08 -23.19
CA LEU A 87 11.03 -0.46 -23.02
C LEU A 87 10.90 1.07 -22.99
N ASP A 88 11.41 1.70 -21.94
CA ASP A 88 11.71 3.14 -21.92
C ASP A 88 13.23 3.34 -21.77
N ALA A 89 13.81 4.15 -22.66
CA ALA A 89 15.23 4.46 -22.65
C ALA A 89 15.47 5.90 -23.15
N PRO A 90 16.39 6.67 -22.56
CA PRO A 90 16.70 8.03 -23.01
C PRO A 90 17.23 8.10 -24.45
N ALA A 91 17.81 7.00 -24.96
CA ALA A 91 18.30 6.90 -26.33
C ALA A 91 17.20 6.75 -27.39
N LEU A 92 15.95 6.44 -26.99
CA LEU A 92 14.84 6.35 -27.92
C LEU A 92 14.36 7.76 -28.32
N PRO A 93 13.94 7.95 -29.59
CA PRO A 93 13.24 9.17 -30.00
C PRO A 93 12.03 9.44 -29.09
N PRO A 94 11.72 10.69 -28.72
CA PRO A 94 10.61 11.00 -27.81
C PRO A 94 9.27 10.39 -28.21
N VAL A 95 8.98 10.29 -29.51
CA VAL A 95 7.75 9.67 -30.05
C VAL A 95 7.65 8.16 -29.77
N LEU A 96 8.77 7.50 -29.45
CA LEU A 96 8.85 6.08 -29.14
C LEU A 96 9.08 5.83 -27.64
N ARG A 97 9.09 6.87 -26.79
CA ARG A 97 9.28 6.72 -25.35
C ARG A 97 7.92 6.56 -24.66
N PRO A 98 7.57 5.34 -24.19
CA PRO A 98 6.37 5.17 -23.38
C PRO A 98 6.58 5.80 -22.00
N THR A 99 5.50 6.25 -21.38
CA THR A 99 5.49 6.58 -19.96
C THR A 99 4.93 5.38 -19.21
N ILE A 100 5.80 4.61 -18.55
CA ILE A 100 5.41 3.42 -17.79
C ILE A 100 5.09 3.86 -16.36
N PRO A 101 3.85 3.67 -15.86
CA PRO A 101 3.54 3.92 -14.45
C PRO A 101 4.17 2.82 -13.58
N PHE A 102 4.69 3.21 -12.42
CA PHE A 102 5.15 2.27 -11.39
C PHE A 102 4.47 2.57 -10.08
N ASP A 103 3.76 1.58 -9.55
CA ASP A 103 3.16 1.58 -8.23
C ASP A 103 4.02 0.79 -7.24
N ARG A 104 3.73 0.94 -5.94
CA ARG A 104 4.43 0.18 -4.91
C ARG A 104 4.15 -1.32 -5.09
N GLY A 105 5.21 -2.11 -5.12
CA GLY A 105 5.17 -3.56 -5.31
C GLY A 105 5.54 -3.99 -6.72
N ASP A 106 5.59 -3.06 -7.67
CA ASP A 106 5.98 -3.38 -9.05
C ASP A 106 7.46 -3.78 -9.13
N GLY A 107 7.78 -4.58 -10.14
CA GLY A 107 9.14 -4.96 -10.48
C GLY A 107 9.50 -4.50 -11.88
N PHE A 108 10.71 -4.01 -12.08
CA PHE A 108 11.25 -3.70 -13.40
C PHE A 108 12.72 -4.10 -13.52
N LEU A 109 13.18 -4.31 -14.75
CA LEU A 109 14.57 -4.56 -15.06
C LEU A 109 15.25 -3.25 -15.48
N ALA A 110 16.25 -2.82 -14.72
CA ALA A 110 17.07 -1.65 -15.04
C ALA A 110 18.38 -2.09 -15.71
N ILE A 111 18.79 -1.40 -16.77
CA ILE A 111 20.13 -1.54 -17.36
C ILE A 111 20.95 -0.32 -16.97
N VAL A 112 22.01 -0.52 -16.18
CA VAL A 112 22.81 0.57 -15.64
C VAL A 112 24.19 0.58 -16.27
N GLY A 113 24.65 1.74 -16.76
CA GLY A 113 25.95 1.86 -17.43
C GLY A 113 27.15 1.81 -16.48
N ARG A 114 26.93 2.12 -15.20
CA ARG A 114 27.93 2.18 -14.14
C ARG A 114 27.27 1.85 -12.80
N ALA A 115 28.05 1.51 -11.78
CA ALA A 115 27.49 1.26 -10.45
C ALA A 115 26.71 2.50 -9.97
N ASN A 116 25.53 2.26 -9.40
CA ASN A 116 24.63 3.31 -8.95
C ASN A 116 23.92 2.92 -7.66
N ARG A 117 23.33 3.92 -6.99
CA ARG A 117 22.38 3.71 -5.92
C ARG A 117 21.04 4.33 -6.31
N LEU A 118 20.03 3.49 -6.46
CA LEU A 118 18.66 3.92 -6.67
C LEU A 118 18.07 4.34 -5.33
N HIS A 119 17.63 5.59 -5.24
CA HIS A 119 16.98 6.14 -4.05
C HIS A 119 15.48 6.20 -4.27
N GLN A 120 14.74 5.34 -3.57
CA GLN A 120 13.30 5.27 -3.66
C GLN A 120 12.68 6.03 -2.48
N PRO A 121 12.00 7.17 -2.72
CA PRO A 121 11.33 7.89 -1.65
C PRO A 121 10.18 7.04 -1.14
N LEU A 122 10.23 6.65 0.13
CA LEU A 122 9.14 5.90 0.76
C LEU A 122 8.11 6.90 1.26
N GLN A 123 6.85 6.70 0.89
CA GLN A 123 5.76 7.29 1.64
C GLN A 123 5.53 6.48 2.90
N ILE A 124 5.89 7.06 4.03
CA ILE A 124 5.23 6.73 5.29
C ILE A 124 3.86 7.41 5.20
N VAL A 125 2.88 6.71 4.62
CA VAL A 125 1.48 7.05 4.89
C VAL A 125 1.25 6.58 6.33
N SER A 126 1.66 7.41 7.28
CA SER A 126 1.49 7.09 8.68
C SER A 126 0.01 7.21 8.97
N ALA A 127 -0.65 6.07 9.06
CA ALA A 127 -2.00 6.02 9.55
C ALA A 127 -2.07 6.60 10.99
N GLY A 128 -0.96 6.64 11.73
CA GLY A 128 -0.88 7.10 13.11
C GLY A 128 -1.38 8.53 13.38
N ALA A 129 -1.50 9.39 12.36
CA ALA A 129 -2.11 10.72 12.48
C ALA A 129 -3.52 10.83 11.87
N ALA A 130 -4.04 9.76 11.25
CA ALA A 130 -5.35 9.78 10.60
C ALA A 130 -6.50 9.78 11.61
N CYS A 131 -6.28 9.21 12.80
CA CYS A 131 -7.26 9.23 13.87
C CYS A 131 -7.19 10.53 14.67
N PRO A 132 -8.32 11.24 14.86
CA PRO A 132 -8.37 12.33 15.83
C PRO A 132 -8.13 11.77 17.24
N PRO A 133 -7.70 12.60 18.21
CA PRO A 133 -7.57 12.16 19.60
C PRO A 133 -8.80 11.38 20.05
N ASN A 134 -8.61 10.19 20.63
CA ASN A 134 -9.73 9.35 21.04
C ASN A 134 -10.54 10.08 22.12
N PRO A 135 -11.82 10.43 21.86
CA PRO A 135 -12.59 11.21 22.81
C PRO A 135 -13.18 10.34 23.95
N SER A 136 -13.09 9.00 23.86
CA SER A 136 -13.46 8.14 24.97
C SER A 136 -12.42 8.22 26.10
N PRO A 137 -12.85 8.29 27.38
CA PRO A 137 -11.94 8.41 28.50
C PRO A 137 -10.93 7.25 28.51
N THR A 138 -9.67 7.58 28.77
CA THR A 138 -8.61 6.58 28.94
C THR A 138 -8.90 5.74 30.19
N ALA A 139 -9.23 4.48 29.98
CA ALA A 139 -9.32 3.40 30.97
C ALA A 139 -10.37 3.58 32.09
N SER A 140 -11.51 2.88 31.94
CA SER A 140 -12.07 2.18 33.10
C SER A 140 -11.21 0.95 33.38
N ASP A 141 -10.99 0.56 34.65
CA ASP A 141 -10.18 -0.61 35.07
C ASP A 141 -10.71 -1.99 34.57
N GLY A 142 -11.64 -2.00 33.62
CA GLY A 142 -12.22 -3.20 33.01
C GLY A 142 -11.74 -3.46 31.58
N PRO A 143 -11.99 -4.67 31.05
CA PRO A 143 -11.73 -4.97 29.65
C PRO A 143 -12.54 -4.04 28.73
N PRO A 144 -12.03 -3.73 27.52
CA PRO A 144 -12.74 -2.85 26.60
C PRO A 144 -14.05 -3.49 26.16
N ALA A 145 -15.13 -2.70 26.16
CA ALA A 145 -16.46 -3.15 25.77
C ALA A 145 -16.60 -3.41 24.25
N ILE A 146 -15.68 -2.86 23.44
CA ILE A 146 -15.55 -3.11 22.01
C ILE A 146 -14.07 -3.40 21.75
N THR A 147 -13.75 -4.39 20.94
CA THR A 147 -12.39 -4.63 20.42
C THR A 147 -12.39 -4.42 18.91
N ILE A 148 -11.27 -4.56 18.21
CA ILE A 148 -11.25 -4.77 16.74
C ILE A 148 -10.15 -5.78 16.48
N THR A 149 -10.49 -6.94 15.91
CA THR A 149 -9.51 -7.98 15.54
C THR A 149 -9.08 -7.83 14.09
N THR A 150 -10.01 -7.48 13.20
CA THR A 150 -9.69 -7.05 11.83
C THR A 150 -10.53 -5.83 11.46
N PRO A 151 -9.94 -4.80 10.81
CA PRO A 151 -8.56 -4.72 10.32
C PRO A 151 -7.52 -4.38 11.41
N LEU A 152 -6.23 -4.57 11.08
CA LEU A 152 -5.11 -4.13 11.92
C LEU A 152 -4.75 -2.67 11.62
N ALA A 153 -4.16 -2.01 12.60
CA ALA A 153 -3.64 -0.64 12.42
C ALA A 153 -2.59 -0.58 11.30
N GLY A 154 -2.74 0.41 10.41
CA GLY A 154 -1.86 0.65 9.27
C GLY A 154 -2.13 -0.21 8.04
N SER A 155 -3.12 -1.11 8.07
CA SER A 155 -3.48 -1.93 6.90
C SER A 155 -3.99 -1.08 5.73
N ALA A 156 -3.62 -1.49 4.51
CA ALA A 156 -4.14 -0.95 3.26
C ALA A 156 -5.30 -1.84 2.76
N LEU A 157 -6.51 -1.28 2.61
CA LEU A 157 -7.73 -2.05 2.38
C LEU A 157 -8.61 -1.39 1.34
N GLY A 158 -9.17 -2.19 0.43
CA GLY A 158 -10.15 -1.77 -0.57
C GLY A 158 -11.59 -1.92 -0.07
N ALA A 159 -12.55 -1.47 -0.88
CA ALA A 159 -13.96 -1.55 -0.55
C ALA A 159 -14.61 -2.90 -0.96
N PRO A 160 -15.60 -3.41 -0.21
CA PRO A 160 -16.03 -2.94 1.11
C PRO A 160 -15.04 -3.33 2.21
N LEU A 161 -14.95 -2.51 3.26
CA LEU A 161 -14.17 -2.85 4.45
C LEU A 161 -14.96 -3.81 5.34
N THR A 162 -14.45 -5.02 5.53
CA THR A 162 -14.99 -5.98 6.52
C THR A 162 -14.34 -5.78 7.88
N ILE A 163 -15.18 -5.57 8.90
CA ILE A 163 -14.79 -5.42 10.30
C ILE A 163 -15.18 -6.70 11.02
N THR A 164 -14.23 -7.36 11.67
CA THR A 164 -14.49 -8.50 12.55
C THR A 164 -14.01 -8.14 13.94
N SER A 165 -14.83 -8.44 14.94
CA SER A 165 -14.58 -7.95 16.30
C SER A 165 -15.48 -8.63 17.34
N LEU A 166 -15.28 -8.28 18.62
CA LEU A 166 -16.13 -8.57 19.76
C LEU A 166 -16.68 -7.25 20.34
N ALA A 167 -17.95 -7.26 20.75
CA ALA A 167 -18.55 -6.19 21.52
C ALA A 167 -19.45 -6.74 22.63
N GLY A 168 -19.46 -6.07 23.77
CA GLY A 168 -20.34 -6.28 24.92
C GLY A 168 -20.99 -4.96 25.29
N THR A 169 -21.94 -4.52 24.47
CA THR A 169 -22.62 -3.22 24.60
C THR A 169 -24.08 -3.39 25.06
N PHE A 170 -24.73 -2.28 25.40
CA PHE A 170 -26.17 -2.24 25.66
C PHE A 170 -26.92 -2.63 24.37
N GLU A 171 -27.85 -3.59 24.49
CA GLU A 171 -28.63 -4.15 23.36
C GLU A 171 -27.79 -4.74 22.22
N ALA A 172 -26.51 -5.06 22.48
CA ALA A 172 -25.55 -5.52 21.49
C ALA A 172 -25.28 -4.54 20.34
N ASN A 173 -25.73 -3.29 20.44
CA ASN A 173 -25.60 -2.30 19.37
C ASN A 173 -24.14 -1.89 19.15
N VAL A 174 -23.70 -1.96 17.90
CA VAL A 174 -22.37 -1.51 17.47
C VAL A 174 -22.51 -0.67 16.20
N GLN A 175 -21.86 0.49 16.20
CA GLN A 175 -21.74 1.37 15.04
C GLN A 175 -20.30 1.39 14.59
N ALA A 176 -20.08 1.53 13.29
CA ALA A 176 -18.76 1.78 12.75
C ALA A 176 -18.79 2.87 11.68
N ARG A 177 -17.72 3.66 11.61
CA ARG A 177 -17.56 4.72 10.61
C ARG A 177 -16.11 4.88 10.16
N LEU A 178 -15.94 5.41 8.96
CA LEU A 178 -14.64 5.84 8.43
C LEU A 178 -14.57 7.36 8.41
N LEU A 179 -13.47 7.89 8.94
CA LEU A 179 -13.13 9.30 8.89
C LEU A 179 -11.92 9.54 7.99
N VAL A 180 -12.00 10.55 7.13
CA VAL A 180 -10.86 11.09 6.36
C VAL A 180 -10.75 12.57 6.73
N ASP A 181 -9.58 12.99 7.23
CA ASP A 181 -9.35 14.34 7.74
C ASP A 181 -10.41 14.81 8.75
N GLY A 182 -10.90 13.87 9.56
CA GLY A 182 -11.96 14.09 10.55
C GLY A 182 -13.39 14.13 10.00
N ALA A 183 -13.57 14.14 8.68
CA ALA A 183 -14.88 14.07 8.03
C ALA A 183 -15.33 12.62 7.85
N GLU A 184 -16.59 12.33 8.17
CA GLU A 184 -17.17 11.01 7.98
C GLU A 184 -17.47 10.74 6.51
N ILE A 185 -16.94 9.64 5.97
CA ILE A 185 -17.12 9.25 4.56
C ILE A 185 -17.93 7.97 4.39
N ALA A 186 -18.07 7.18 5.46
CA ALA A 186 -18.87 5.97 5.48
C ALA A 186 -19.34 5.66 6.90
N PHE A 187 -20.52 5.06 7.02
CA PHE A 187 -21.13 4.65 8.28
C PHE A 187 -21.88 3.31 8.08
N THR A 188 -21.85 2.46 9.10
CA THR A 188 -22.64 1.23 9.18
C THR A 188 -23.04 0.93 10.62
N PHE A 189 -24.04 0.08 10.77
CA PHE A 189 -24.60 -0.35 12.04
C PHE A 189 -24.85 -1.86 12.00
N GLY A 190 -24.69 -2.50 13.14
CA GLY A 190 -25.18 -3.85 13.36
C GLY A 190 -25.16 -4.22 14.83
N THR A 191 -25.28 -5.52 15.09
CA THR A 191 -25.35 -6.06 16.45
C THR A 191 -24.33 -7.16 16.66
N ALA A 192 -23.76 -7.21 17.86
CA ALA A 192 -23.07 -8.40 18.33
C ALA A 192 -24.04 -9.56 18.57
N ALA A 193 -23.49 -10.77 18.61
CA ALA A 193 -24.30 -11.98 18.80
C ALA A 193 -25.08 -11.98 20.13
N GLU A 194 -24.58 -11.31 21.16
CA GLU A 194 -25.24 -11.16 22.46
C GLU A 194 -24.98 -9.77 23.06
N ALA A 195 -25.88 -9.31 23.93
CA ALA A 195 -25.73 -8.06 24.66
C ALA A 195 -24.94 -8.25 25.98
N PHE A 196 -24.27 -7.20 26.45
CA PHE A 196 -23.50 -7.14 27.72
C PHE A 196 -22.33 -8.11 27.90
N VAL A 197 -22.20 -9.12 27.05
CA VAL A 197 -21.06 -10.06 27.01
C VAL A 197 -20.27 -9.78 25.74
N LEU A 198 -18.93 -9.85 25.82
CA LEU A 198 -18.07 -9.73 24.64
C LEU A 198 -18.38 -10.86 23.65
N SER A 199 -19.15 -10.51 22.62
CA SER A 199 -19.66 -11.45 21.64
C SER A 199 -19.32 -11.00 20.22
N PRO A 200 -19.12 -11.96 19.30
CA PRO A 200 -18.64 -11.64 17.96
C PRO A 200 -19.65 -10.84 17.16
N TYR A 201 -19.12 -9.97 16.29
CA TYR A 201 -19.87 -9.28 15.25
C TYR A 201 -19.04 -9.13 13.98
N THR A 202 -19.74 -8.98 12.86
CA THR A 202 -19.16 -8.66 11.56
C THR A 202 -19.95 -7.51 10.94
N LEU A 203 -19.25 -6.49 10.46
CA LEU A 203 -19.84 -5.36 9.73
C LEU A 203 -19.14 -5.20 8.39
N GLU A 204 -19.90 -4.80 7.37
CA GLU A 204 -19.36 -4.34 6.10
C GLU A 204 -19.59 -2.84 5.97
N LEU A 205 -18.54 -2.13 5.57
CA LEU A 205 -18.52 -0.69 5.43
C LEU A 205 -18.11 -0.33 4.00
N PRO A 206 -19.06 -0.01 3.11
CA PRO A 206 -18.75 0.42 1.75
C PRO A 206 -18.16 1.82 1.76
N PHE A 207 -17.15 2.05 0.93
CA PHE A 207 -16.54 3.37 0.72
C PHE A 207 -16.00 3.48 -0.72
N SER A 208 -15.58 4.67 -1.12
CA SER A 208 -14.85 4.88 -2.37
C SER A 208 -13.82 5.99 -2.17
N VAL A 209 -12.60 5.77 -2.65
CA VAL A 209 -11.52 6.76 -2.68
C VAL A 209 -10.86 6.74 -4.06
N ALA A 210 -10.41 7.88 -4.54
CA ALA A 210 -9.76 7.97 -5.85
C ALA A 210 -8.26 7.63 -5.82
N ALA A 211 -7.67 7.59 -4.63
CA ALA A 211 -6.26 7.32 -4.39
C ALA A 211 -6.04 6.77 -2.97
N PRO A 212 -4.88 6.16 -2.67
CA PRO A 212 -4.52 5.77 -1.31
C PRO A 212 -4.71 6.92 -0.31
N THR A 213 -5.61 6.74 0.66
CA THR A 213 -6.07 7.80 1.56
C THR A 213 -5.94 7.36 3.02
N PRO A 214 -5.17 8.07 3.87
CA PRO A 214 -5.18 7.82 5.31
C PRO A 214 -6.59 8.00 5.88
N ALA A 215 -7.04 7.05 6.69
CA ALA A 215 -8.35 7.12 7.32
C ALA A 215 -8.32 6.62 8.76
N CYS A 216 -9.35 6.95 9.52
CA CYS A 216 -9.60 6.40 10.84
C CYS A 216 -10.89 5.60 10.85
N LEU A 217 -10.79 4.31 11.07
CA LEU A 217 -11.95 3.49 11.44
C LEU A 217 -12.28 3.76 12.91
N GLN A 218 -13.54 4.07 13.20
CA GLN A 218 -14.06 4.11 14.56
C GLN A 218 -15.17 3.08 14.72
N ALA A 219 -15.08 2.25 15.76
CA ALA A 219 -16.19 1.43 16.24
C ALA A 219 -16.64 1.97 17.60
N PHE A 220 -17.94 2.13 17.81
CA PHE A 220 -18.49 2.77 18.99
C PHE A 220 -19.93 2.31 19.25
N THR A 221 -20.49 2.78 20.35
CA THR A 221 -21.94 2.72 20.62
C THR A 221 -22.42 4.09 21.10
N ASP A 222 -23.69 4.40 20.90
CA ASP A 222 -24.29 5.64 21.42
C ASP A 222 -24.84 5.40 22.84
N ASP A 223 -24.66 6.37 23.74
CA ASP A 223 -25.21 6.36 25.08
C ASP A 223 -26.74 6.48 25.01
N ALA A 224 -27.46 5.53 25.60
CA ALA A 224 -28.91 5.51 25.56
C ALA A 224 -29.58 6.73 26.24
N ARG A 225 -28.85 7.50 27.07
CA ARG A 225 -29.38 8.64 27.81
C ARG A 225 -29.38 9.93 27.00
N ASP A 226 -28.33 10.18 26.24
CA ASP A 226 -28.10 11.46 25.55
C ASP A 226 -27.64 11.33 24.09
N GLY A 227 -27.46 10.10 23.59
CA GLY A 227 -26.98 9.82 22.24
C GLY A 227 -25.50 10.16 22.02
N ALA A 228 -24.75 10.44 23.09
CA ALA A 228 -23.32 10.70 22.95
C ALA A 228 -22.58 9.43 22.55
N ARG A 229 -21.61 9.54 21.63
CA ARG A 229 -20.76 8.41 21.25
C ARG A 229 -19.84 8.03 22.40
N ILE A 230 -19.91 6.77 22.83
CA ILE A 230 -19.13 6.20 23.92
C ILE A 230 -18.44 4.91 23.48
N LEU A 231 -17.49 4.44 24.30
CA LEU A 231 -16.75 3.18 24.08
C LEU A 231 -16.05 3.14 22.71
N ILE A 232 -15.51 4.28 22.29
CA ILE A 232 -14.93 4.47 20.96
C ILE A 232 -13.57 3.78 20.89
N VAL A 233 -13.47 2.83 19.96
CA VAL A 233 -12.22 2.22 19.52
C VAL A 233 -11.86 2.81 18.17
N GLN A 234 -10.59 3.15 17.99
CA GLN A 234 -10.09 3.76 16.77
C GLN A 234 -8.95 2.92 16.18
N ILE A 235 -8.99 2.68 14.88
CA ILE A 235 -7.93 1.99 14.14
C ILE A 235 -7.53 2.85 12.95
N PRO A 236 -6.27 3.31 12.91
CA PRO A 236 -5.79 4.05 11.77
C PRO A 236 -5.55 3.11 10.58
N LEU A 237 -5.95 3.50 9.38
CA LEU A 237 -5.91 2.69 8.15
C LEU A 237 -5.42 3.49 6.94
N ILE A 238 -5.17 2.79 5.84
CA ILE A 238 -5.03 3.35 4.50
C ILE A 238 -6.14 2.75 3.62
N LEU A 239 -7.02 3.59 3.09
CA LEU A 239 -8.03 3.18 2.13
C LEU A 239 -7.40 3.17 0.73
N VAL A 240 -7.62 2.11 -0.05
CA VAL A 240 -7.22 2.06 -1.45
C VAL A 240 -8.47 1.99 -2.36
N PRO A 241 -8.36 2.45 -3.62
CA PRO A 241 -9.46 2.39 -4.58
C PRO A 241 -10.06 0.99 -4.77
#